data_AF-A0A5C6FC47-F1
#
_entry.id   AF-A0A5C6FC47-F1
#
_cell.length_a   1.000
_cell.length_b   1.000
_cell.length_c   1.000
_cell.angle_alpha   90.00
_cell.angle_beta   90.00
_cell.angle_gamma   90.00
#
_symmetry.space_group_name_H-M   'P 1'
#
loop_
_entity.id
_entity.type
_entity.pdbx_description
1 polymer ?
#
loop_
_entity_poly.entity_id
_entity_poly.type
_entity_poly.pdbx_seq_one_letter_code
_entity_poly.pdbx_strand_id
1 'polypeptide(L)' 'MLSPIDVFYTGSHIIGQFHHSSFLRGNSVKGAGEWMVKNGTLKIITSKSGHYRPQKIHFINCFKSLGPLSRSHGTQVRV' A
#
# COMPACT_ATOMS: atom_id res chain seq x y z
N MET A 1 -0.59 -2.63 -1.80
CA MET A 1 0.75 -3.15 -2.15
C MET A 1 1.37 -2.25 -3.21
N LEU A 2 2.69 -2.05 -3.16
CA LEU A 2 3.47 -1.30 -4.15
C LEU A 2 4.35 -2.28 -4.94
N SER A 3 4.09 -2.38 -6.24
CA SER A 3 4.84 -3.25 -7.15
C SER A 3 6.26 -2.72 -7.44
N PRO A 4 7.17 -3.55 -8.01
CA PRO A 4 8.51 -3.10 -8.41
C PRO A 4 8.51 -1.93 -9.41
N ILE A 5 7.43 -1.73 -10.17
CA ILE A 5 7.27 -0.67 -11.17
C ILE A 5 6.45 0.53 -10.65
N ASP A 6 6.39 0.74 -9.34
CA ASP A 6 5.77 1.90 -8.68
C ASP A 6 4.25 2.06 -8.89
N VAL A 7 3.57 0.96 -9.19
CA VAL A 7 2.10 0.92 -9.22
C VAL A 7 1.57 0.40 -7.89
N PHE A 8 0.63 1.15 -7.29
CA PHE A 8 -0.14 0.71 -6.13
C PHE A 8 -1.32 -0.16 -6.54
N TYR A 9 -1.39 -1.34 -5.95
CA TYR A 9 -2.54 -2.23 -6.02
C TYR A 9 -3.23 -2.25 -4.67
N THR A 10 -4.49 -1.84 -4.65
CA THR A 10 -5.33 -1.78 -3.47
C THR A 10 -6.62 -2.53 -3.72
N GLY A 11 -7.12 -3.20 -2.70
CA GLY A 11 -8.40 -3.87 -2.70
C GLY A 11 -8.95 -3.89 -1.28
N SER A 12 -10.27 -4.03 -1.14
CA SER A 12 -10.89 -4.20 0.16
C SER A 12 -10.40 -5.50 0.79
N HIS A 13 -9.97 -5.44 2.06
CA HIS A 13 -9.55 -6.62 2.79
C HIS A 13 -10.79 -7.46 3.15
N ILE A 14 -11.08 -8.48 2.34
CA ILE A 14 -12.15 -9.44 2.57
C ILE A 14 -11.50 -10.83 2.72
N ILE A 15 -11.63 -11.39 3.92
CA ILE A 15 -11.08 -12.70 4.26
C ILE A 15 -11.62 -13.76 3.28
N GLY A 16 -10.74 -14.58 2.71
CA GLY A 16 -11.11 -15.68 1.81
C GLY A 16 -11.41 -15.28 0.36
N GLN A 17 -11.46 -13.99 0.01
CA GLN A 17 -11.69 -13.54 -1.37
C GLN A 17 -10.41 -13.08 -2.07
N PHE A 18 -9.60 -12.27 -1.40
CA PHE A 18 -8.41 -11.68 -2.03
C PHE A 18 -7.18 -11.82 -1.14
N HIS A 19 -6.30 -12.75 -1.53
CA HIS A 19 -5.00 -12.93 -0.90
C HIS A 19 -3.89 -12.23 -1.70
N HIS A 20 -3.15 -11.37 -1.02
CA HIS A 20 -2.04 -10.60 -1.58
C HIS A 20 -0.90 -11.48 -2.13
N SER A 21 -0.73 -12.70 -1.61
CA SER A 21 0.22 -13.70 -2.13
C SER A 21 -0.13 -14.20 -3.54
N SER A 22 -1.43 -14.24 -3.88
CA SER A 22 -1.90 -14.68 -5.18
C SER A 22 -1.68 -13.62 -6.26
N PHE A 23 -1.72 -12.34 -5.88
CA PHE A 23 -1.75 -11.21 -6.82
C PHE A 23 -0.44 -11.00 -7.59
N LEU A 24 0.71 -11.16 -6.93
CA LEU A 24 2.03 -11.04 -7.58
C LEU A 24 2.70 -12.40 -7.85
N ARG A 25 1.97 -13.51 -7.70
CA ARG A 25 2.51 -14.88 -7.78
C ARG A 25 3.72 -15.11 -6.87
N GLY A 26 3.73 -14.45 -5.69
CA GLY A 26 4.85 -14.49 -4.75
C GLY A 26 6.06 -13.61 -5.11
N ASN A 27 5.99 -12.78 -6.15
CA ASN A 27 7.09 -11.86 -6.48
C ASN A 27 7.32 -10.79 -5.39
N SER A 28 8.54 -10.25 -5.42
CA SER A 28 8.97 -9.15 -4.56
C SER A 28 8.11 -7.89 -4.72
N VAL A 29 7.87 -7.21 -3.61
CA VAL A 29 7.20 -5.90 -3.57
C VAL A 29 8.12 -4.85 -2.97
N LYS A 30 7.94 -3.59 -3.40
CA LYS A 30 8.57 -2.43 -2.75
C LYS A 30 7.92 -2.10 -1.40
N GLY A 31 6.64 -2.47 -1.23
CA GLY A 31 5.92 -2.28 0.02
C GLY A 31 4.58 -3.00 0.08
N ALA A 32 4.16 -3.38 1.27
CA ALA A 32 2.85 -3.96 1.55
C ALA A 32 2.33 -3.44 2.90
N GLY A 33 1.03 -3.52 3.11
CA GLY A 33 0.36 -2.84 4.20
C GLY A 33 -1.11 -2.62 3.92
N GLU A 34 -1.77 -1.99 4.89
CA GLU A 34 -3.16 -1.58 4.78
C GLU A 34 -3.24 -0.06 4.83
N TRP A 35 -4.27 0.50 4.21
CA TRP A 35 -4.63 1.89 4.40
C TRP A 35 -6.14 2.07 4.53
N MET A 36 -6.55 3.18 5.14
CA MET A 36 -7.94 3.58 5.23
C MET A 36 -8.08 4.99 4.69
N VAL A 37 -8.94 5.16 3.70
CA VAL A 37 -9.32 6.45 3.14
C VAL A 37 -10.75 6.75 3.58
N LYS A 38 -10.97 7.92 4.17
CA LYS A 38 -12.31 8.42 4.53
C LYS A 38 -12.50 9.77 3.88
N ASN A 39 -13.54 9.92 3.05
CA ASN A 39 -13.87 11.16 2.34
C ASN A 39 -12.67 11.75 1.57
N GLY A 40 -11.98 10.91 0.79
CA GLY A 40 -10.79 11.33 0.02
C GLY A 40 -9.54 11.64 0.84
N THR A 41 -9.58 11.43 2.17
CA THR A 41 -8.44 11.66 3.06
C THR A 41 -7.87 10.33 3.56
N LEU A 42 -6.58 10.11 3.38
CA LEU A 42 -5.86 8.99 4.01
C LEU A 42 -5.83 9.21 5.53
N LYS A 43 -6.43 8.29 6.30
CA LYS A 43 -6.54 8.38 7.77
C LYS A 43 -5.59 7.44 8.50
N ILE A 44 -5.40 6.24 7.95
CA ILE A 44 -4.57 5.20 8.56
C ILE A 44 -3.72 4.59 7.46
N ILE A 45 -2.47 4.32 7.78
CA ILE A 45 -1.60 3.44 7.00
C ILE A 45 -0.83 2.55 7.97
N THR A 46 -0.77 1.25 7.68
CA THR A 46 -0.10 0.26 8.54
C THR A 46 0.92 -0.53 7.74
N SER A 47 1.95 -1.02 8.40
CA SER A 47 2.90 -1.99 7.84
C SER A 47 2.40 -3.44 7.94
N LYS A 48 1.09 -3.68 8.11
CA LYS A 48 0.50 -5.02 8.14
C LYS A 48 0.60 -5.67 6.75
N SER A 49 1.75 -6.26 6.49
CA SER A 49 2.16 -6.77 5.18
C SER A 49 1.98 -8.29 5.05
N GLY A 50 1.39 -8.96 6.04
CA GLY A 50 1.42 -10.42 6.12
C GLY A 50 2.85 -10.98 6.16
N HIS A 51 3.11 -12.02 5.37
CA HIS A 51 4.39 -12.75 5.36
C HIS A 51 5.60 -11.98 4.82
N TYR A 52 5.40 -10.80 4.21
CA TYR A 52 6.49 -10.01 3.61
C TYR A 52 7.47 -9.37 4.61
N ARG A 53 7.18 -9.41 5.92
CA ARG A 53 8.08 -9.00 7.03
C ARG A 53 9.01 -7.80 6.71
N PRO A 54 8.48 -6.65 6.28
CA PRO A 54 9.28 -5.53 5.84
C PRO A 54 10.01 -4.88 7.02
N GLN A 55 11.27 -4.52 6.82
CA GLN A 55 11.96 -3.55 7.66
C GLN A 55 11.28 -2.16 7.60
N LYS A 56 11.47 -1.36 8.64
CA LYS A 56 10.93 0.01 8.77
C LYS A 56 11.21 0.89 7.53
N ILE A 57 12.38 0.74 6.92
CA ILE A 57 12.77 1.50 5.73
C ILE A 57 11.86 1.24 4.53
N HIS A 58 11.41 0.00 4.32
CA HIS A 58 10.51 -0.34 3.22
C HIS A 58 9.14 0.32 3.39
N PHE A 59 8.64 0.38 4.63
CA PHE A 59 7.41 1.10 4.93
C PHE A 59 7.55 2.61 4.66
N ILE A 60 8.66 3.22 5.09
CA ILE A 60 8.92 4.64 4.85
C ILE A 60 9.01 4.94 3.35
N ASN A 61 9.71 4.10 2.58
CA ASN A 61 9.87 4.27 1.14
C ASN A 61 8.52 4.12 0.41
N CYS A 62 7.73 3.12 0.80
CA CYS A 62 6.37 2.94 0.30
C CYS A 62 5.50 4.17 0.60
N PHE A 63 5.55 4.69 1.83
CA PHE A 63 4.80 5.88 2.21
C PHE A 63 5.22 7.12 1.39
N LYS A 64 6.53 7.34 1.19
CA LYS A 64 7.05 8.45 0.36
C LYS A 64 6.54 8.40 -1.09
N SER A 65 6.36 7.20 -1.65
CA SER A 65 5.84 7.05 -3.02
C SER A 65 4.39 7.52 -3.20
N LEU A 66 3.65 7.78 -2.12
CA LEU A 66 2.31 8.37 -2.18
C LEU A 66 2.32 9.86 -2.53
N GLY A 67 3.40 10.58 -2.24
CA GLY A 67 3.50 12.02 -2.48
C GLY A 67 3.18 12.41 -3.93
N PRO A 68 3.87 11.83 -4.93
CA PRO A 68 3.60 12.09 -6.35
C PRO A 68 2.16 11.74 -6.78
N LEU A 69 1.60 10.64 -6.27
CA LEU A 69 0.26 10.16 -6.64
C LEU A 69 -0.87 11.00 -6.04
N SER A 70 -0.65 11.54 -4.84
CA SER A 70 -1.60 12.44 -4.18
C SER A 70 -1.81 13.75 -4.96
N ARG A 71 -0.75 14.25 -5.60
CA ARG A 71 -0.77 15.48 -6.40
C ARG A 71 -1.48 15.31 -7.75
N SER A 72 -1.43 14.13 -8.35
CA SER A 72 -2.04 13.88 -9.66
C SER A 72 -3.54 13.56 -9.61
N HIS A 73 -4.06 13.09 -8.48
CA HIS A 73 -5.45 12.61 -8.36
C HIS A 73 -6.33 13.40 -7.38
N GLY A 74 -5.85 14.55 -6.87
CA GLY A 74 -6.62 15.39 -5.93
C GLY A 74 -6.83 14.78 -4.54
N THR A 75 -6.25 13.62 -4.25
CA THR A 75 -6.28 12.96 -2.94
C THR A 75 -5.42 13.75 -1.95
N GLN A 76 -6.03 14.37 -0.94
CA GLN A 76 -5.29 15.05 0.11
C GLN A 76 -4.71 14.04 1.11
N VAL A 77 -3.39 13.88 1.11
CA VAL A 77 -2.67 13.16 2.16
C VAL A 77 -2.32 14.18 3.24
N ARG A 78 -3.02 14.12 4.38
CA ARG A 78 -2.69 14.91 5.59
C ARG A 78 -2.05 13.95 6.59
N VAL A 79 -0.83 14.26 7.01
CA VAL A 79 -0.07 13.50 8.01
C VAL A 79 -0.32 14.09 9.38
#